data_AF-S2ZX07-F1
#
_entry.id   AF-S2ZX07-F1
#
_cell.length_a   1.000
_cell.length_b   1.000
_cell.length_c   1.000
_cell.angle_alpha   90.00
_cell.angle_beta   90.00
_cell.angle_gamma   90.00
#
_symmetry.space_group_name_H-M   'P 1'
#
loop_
_entity.id
_entity.type
_entity.pdbx_description
1 polymer ?
#
loop_
_entity_poly.entity_id
_entity_poly.type
_entity_poly.pdbx_seq_one_letter_code
_entity_poly.pdbx_strand_id
1 'polypeptide(L)'
;MLSRKPPAPRAGSTTEEHMRTYTAFALTGLVAAGLLAGCSTSTASEDPLTVTTTSTEPASTESTPTEAPKEACTDPTMDLAETQFGLYLSDEALPSDPSPWTFEVEENQFDPCAQLSWVVLEGKNDPGKALVFFHGEDMIRDQEPVVLPVADVIRVSDTQVKVGDTTYTLEGESLTVDNPSQGQTLSIATPPPAREAITRYYGNVNGKPWDQELKPSGMYTYPIGEHNLLCSNPYEGRIMCQRGNFPHVNTMEQDGLIDDQSADVAMMSFSLPFYLETQYLPGGNMEGDGTLAPGTYRQGDLLIKYTGDTLTFTNGTVAYELGDGIARFNDDSPLLLDSIKASEYLRSIGG
;
A
#
# COMPACT_ATOMS: atom_id res chain seq x y z
N MET A 1 -58.79 -37.73 7.58
CA MET A 1 -57.83 -38.85 7.79
C MET A 1 -56.85 -38.83 6.63
N LEU A 2 -55.71 -38.16 6.79
CA LEU A 2 -54.61 -38.20 5.83
C LEU A 2 -53.31 -38.36 6.63
N SER A 3 -52.59 -39.41 6.24
CA SER A 3 -51.53 -40.08 6.99
C SER A 3 -50.19 -39.36 6.84
N ARG A 4 -49.47 -39.20 7.95
CA ARG A 4 -48.10 -38.67 7.97
C ARG A 4 -47.14 -39.70 7.39
N LYS A 5 -46.29 -39.26 6.45
CA LYS A 5 -45.17 -40.03 5.91
C LYS A 5 -43.89 -39.68 6.71
N PRO A 6 -43.13 -40.67 7.21
CA PRO A 6 -41.87 -40.41 7.91
C PRO A 6 -40.68 -40.15 6.95
N PRO A 7 -39.62 -39.47 7.40
CA PRO A 7 -38.45 -39.13 6.59
C PRO A 7 -37.47 -40.31 6.43
N ALA A 8 -36.73 -40.29 5.31
CA ALA A 8 -35.74 -41.28 4.92
C ALA A 8 -34.41 -41.17 5.70
N PRO A 9 -33.65 -42.27 5.85
CA PRO A 9 -32.41 -42.29 6.64
C PRO A 9 -31.19 -41.72 5.90
N ARG A 10 -30.28 -41.12 6.70
CA ARG A 10 -28.93 -40.66 6.33
C ARG A 10 -28.07 -41.83 5.85
N ALA A 11 -27.44 -41.67 4.69
CA ALA A 11 -26.33 -42.51 4.23
C ALA A 11 -25.04 -42.08 4.94
N GLY A 12 -24.35 -43.07 5.50
CA GLY A 12 -23.11 -42.93 6.25
C GLY A 12 -21.87 -42.77 5.37
N SER A 13 -20.85 -42.30 6.04
CA SER A 13 -19.47 -42.06 5.63
C SER A 13 -18.70 -43.32 5.23
N THR A 14 -17.95 -43.26 4.14
CA THR A 14 -16.71 -44.04 3.91
C THR A 14 -15.86 -43.34 2.86
N THR A 15 -14.66 -42.89 3.24
CA THR A 15 -13.42 -42.78 2.44
C THR A 15 -12.34 -42.27 3.40
N GLU A 16 -11.58 -43.18 3.99
CA GLU A 16 -10.28 -43.67 3.51
C GLU A 16 -9.11 -42.75 3.87
N GLU A 17 -8.32 -43.26 4.80
CA GLU A 17 -7.04 -42.78 5.29
C GLU A 17 -6.02 -42.64 4.14
N HIS A 18 -5.34 -41.50 4.08
CA HIS A 18 -3.98 -41.45 3.55
C HIS A 18 -3.06 -40.75 4.55
N MET A 19 -2.43 -41.60 5.36
CA MET A 19 -1.26 -41.33 6.16
C MET A 19 -0.07 -41.01 5.24
N ARG A 20 0.42 -39.77 5.27
CA ARG A 20 1.76 -39.43 4.77
C ARG A 20 2.63 -38.94 5.91
N THR A 21 3.44 -39.88 6.37
CA THR A 21 4.71 -39.75 7.09
C THR A 21 5.54 -38.60 6.53
N TYR A 22 5.94 -37.64 7.38
CA TYR A 22 7.11 -36.81 7.14
C TYR A 22 8.09 -36.92 8.29
N THR A 23 9.29 -37.25 7.88
CA THR A 23 10.47 -37.69 8.61
C THR A 23 11.14 -36.52 9.31
N ALA A 24 11.45 -36.69 10.59
CA ALA A 24 12.38 -35.85 11.31
C ALA A 24 13.81 -36.04 10.76
N PHE A 25 14.49 -34.93 10.45
CA PHE A 25 15.95 -34.92 10.30
C PHE A 25 16.57 -34.08 11.40
N ALA A 26 17.63 -34.67 11.98
CA ALA A 26 18.27 -34.30 13.21
C ALA A 26 19.24 -33.12 13.07
N LEU A 27 19.38 -32.40 14.19
CA LEU A 27 20.53 -31.56 14.55
C LEU A 27 21.86 -32.28 14.32
N THR A 28 22.84 -31.60 13.72
CA THR A 28 24.19 -31.37 14.29
C THR A 28 25.04 -30.54 13.33
N GLY A 29 25.83 -29.58 13.85
CA GLY A 29 26.82 -28.90 13.02
C GLY A 29 27.37 -27.60 13.58
N LEU A 30 28.30 -27.72 14.52
CA LEU A 30 29.08 -26.68 15.18
C LEU A 30 30.21 -26.17 14.27
N VAL A 31 30.37 -24.86 14.05
CA VAL A 31 31.66 -24.26 13.65
C VAL A 31 31.85 -22.89 14.31
N ALA A 32 32.95 -22.78 15.04
CA ALA A 32 33.48 -21.57 15.63
C ALA A 32 34.26 -20.73 14.59
N ALA A 33 34.18 -19.41 14.69
CA ALA A 33 35.26 -18.53 14.23
C ALA A 33 35.21 -17.24 15.06
N GLY A 34 36.28 -17.01 15.83
CA GLY A 34 36.53 -15.73 16.47
C GLY A 34 37.31 -14.83 15.52
N LEU A 35 37.13 -13.52 15.66
CA LEU A 35 38.11 -12.54 15.21
C LEU A 35 38.12 -11.34 16.18
N LEU A 36 39.31 -11.10 16.69
CA LEU A 36 39.77 -9.94 17.43
C LEU A 36 39.95 -8.75 16.48
N ALA A 37 39.54 -7.55 16.91
CA ALA A 37 40.10 -6.22 16.63
C ALA A 37 39.02 -5.18 16.97
N GLY A 38 39.23 -4.08 17.68
CA GLY A 38 40.39 -3.49 18.32
C GLY A 38 39.91 -2.18 18.95
N CYS A 39 40.22 -1.95 20.23
CA CYS A 39 40.15 -0.63 20.83
C CYS A 39 41.23 0.26 20.21
N SER A 40 40.89 1.50 19.83
CA SER A 40 41.73 2.66 20.14
C SER A 40 40.94 3.96 19.97
N THR A 41 40.86 4.65 21.09
CA THR A 41 40.55 6.06 21.28
C THR A 41 41.56 6.95 20.54
N SER A 42 41.10 8.12 20.06
CA SER A 42 41.95 9.31 20.01
C SER A 42 41.16 10.59 20.20
N THR A 43 41.83 11.45 20.96
CA THR A 43 41.36 12.60 21.71
C THR A 43 41.49 13.89 20.88
N ALA A 44 40.60 14.83 21.18
CA ALA A 44 40.65 16.29 21.04
C ALA A 44 41.89 17.00 20.46
N SER A 45 41.63 18.05 19.65
CA SER A 45 42.23 19.39 19.83
C SER A 45 41.45 20.47 19.08
N GLU A 46 40.82 21.36 19.85
CA GLU A 46 40.62 22.78 19.55
C GLU A 46 42.02 23.43 19.46
N ASP A 47 42.35 24.39 18.58
CA ASP A 47 41.97 25.81 18.52
C ASP A 47 43.02 26.48 17.54
N PRO A 48 43.16 27.82 17.34
CA PRO A 48 42.27 28.85 16.80
C PRO A 48 42.84 29.57 15.53
N LEU A 49 41.98 30.40 14.91
CA LEU A 49 42.22 31.68 14.20
C LEU A 49 43.49 31.90 13.35
N THR A 50 43.31 32.19 12.05
CA THR A 50 44.12 33.21 11.36
C THR A 50 43.28 33.95 10.30
N VAL A 51 43.19 35.26 10.48
CA VAL A 51 42.61 36.26 9.57
C VAL A 51 43.64 36.60 8.49
N THR A 52 43.25 36.54 7.21
CA THR A 52 43.97 37.22 6.12
C THR A 52 42.98 37.77 5.08
N THR A 53 42.74 39.07 5.16
CA THR A 53 42.33 39.99 4.08
C THR A 53 43.44 39.99 3.00
N THR A 54 43.26 40.01 1.68
CA THR A 54 42.47 40.87 0.78
C THR A 54 42.72 40.36 -0.65
N SER A 55 41.75 40.36 -1.56
CA SER A 55 41.98 40.78 -2.97
C SER A 55 40.65 40.92 -3.72
N THR A 56 40.52 42.03 -4.42
CA THR A 56 39.35 42.49 -5.17
C THR A 56 39.62 42.34 -6.67
N GLU A 57 38.79 41.62 -7.42
CA GLU A 57 38.66 41.70 -8.88
C GLU A 57 37.25 41.19 -9.28
N PRO A 58 36.56 41.75 -10.31
CA PRO A 58 35.10 41.91 -10.27
C PRO A 58 34.36 40.67 -10.74
N ALA A 59 33.36 40.26 -9.96
CA ALA A 59 32.39 39.27 -10.39
C ALA A 59 31.43 39.91 -11.41
N SER A 60 31.51 39.42 -12.65
CA SER A 60 30.49 39.56 -13.67
C SER A 60 29.13 39.25 -13.09
N THR A 61 28.16 40.13 -13.33
CA THR A 61 26.73 39.90 -13.17
C THR A 61 26.32 38.66 -13.97
N GLU A 62 26.26 37.52 -13.28
CA GLU A 62 25.58 36.33 -13.76
C GLU A 62 24.10 36.53 -13.47
N SER A 63 23.36 36.87 -14.51
CA SER A 63 21.91 36.94 -14.49
C SER A 63 21.37 35.57 -14.14
N THR A 64 20.92 35.39 -12.89
CA THR A 64 20.14 34.24 -12.47
C THR A 64 18.92 34.16 -13.40
N PRO A 65 18.67 33.02 -14.09
CA PRO A 65 17.42 32.85 -14.82
C PRO A 65 16.30 32.98 -13.81
N THR A 66 15.41 33.94 -14.03
CA THR A 66 14.14 34.01 -13.30
C THR A 66 13.36 32.76 -13.68
N GLU A 67 13.45 31.73 -12.84
CA GLU A 67 12.59 30.57 -12.87
C GLU A 67 11.15 31.11 -12.83
N ALA A 68 10.38 30.83 -13.88
CA ALA A 68 8.96 31.12 -13.89
C ALA A 68 8.32 30.50 -12.64
N PRO A 69 7.29 31.11 -12.04
CA PRO A 69 6.64 30.53 -10.88
C PRO A 69 6.18 29.12 -11.26
N LYS A 70 6.72 28.08 -10.60
CA LYS A 70 6.11 26.74 -10.63
C LYS A 70 4.64 26.95 -10.28
N GLU A 71 3.73 26.57 -11.18
CA GLU A 71 2.31 26.56 -10.86
C GLU A 71 2.15 25.78 -9.54
N ALA A 72 1.40 26.36 -8.61
CA ALA A 72 1.19 25.74 -7.32
C ALA A 72 0.42 24.44 -7.55
N CYS A 73 1.11 23.32 -7.34
CA CYS A 73 0.54 21.98 -7.41
C CYS A 73 -0.60 21.84 -6.40
N THR A 74 -1.75 21.36 -6.85
CA THR A 74 -2.97 21.30 -6.03
C THR A 74 -2.86 20.29 -4.89
N ASP A 75 -2.26 19.12 -5.16
CA ASP A 75 -2.07 18.06 -4.17
C ASP A 75 -0.70 17.37 -4.34
N PRO A 76 0.34 17.84 -3.63
CA PRO A 76 1.66 17.21 -3.68
C PRO A 76 1.72 15.83 -2.99
N THR A 77 0.67 15.47 -2.24
CA THR A 77 0.60 14.26 -1.43
C THR A 77 -0.25 13.15 -2.05
N MET A 78 -0.81 13.38 -3.25
CA MET A 78 -1.63 12.41 -3.97
C MET A 78 -0.94 11.05 -4.09
N ASP A 79 -1.65 9.98 -3.72
CA ASP A 79 -1.15 8.61 -3.84
C ASP A 79 -1.22 8.16 -5.31
N LEU A 80 -0.23 7.38 -5.74
CA LEU A 80 -0.24 6.77 -7.08
C LEU A 80 -1.54 5.99 -7.36
N ALA A 81 -2.14 5.38 -6.34
CA ALA A 81 -3.40 4.64 -6.46
C ALA A 81 -4.63 5.53 -6.76
N GLU A 82 -4.54 6.85 -6.56
CA GLU A 82 -5.60 7.80 -6.90
C GLU A 82 -5.56 8.23 -8.37
N THR A 83 -4.46 7.90 -9.06
CA THR A 83 -4.33 8.17 -10.49
C THR A 83 -5.15 7.17 -11.31
N GLN A 84 -5.26 7.44 -12.60
CA GLN A 84 -5.86 6.51 -13.57
C GLN A 84 -5.16 5.14 -13.59
N PHE A 85 -3.89 5.09 -13.19
CA PHE A 85 -3.11 3.86 -13.09
C PHE A 85 -3.54 2.99 -11.88
N GLY A 86 -4.21 3.56 -10.89
CA GLY A 86 -4.69 2.86 -9.69
C GLY A 86 -5.58 1.63 -9.97
N LEU A 87 -6.30 1.64 -11.10
CA LEU A 87 -7.08 0.48 -11.54
C LEU A 87 -6.20 -0.74 -11.84
N TYR A 88 -5.04 -0.52 -12.46
CA TYR A 88 -4.09 -1.58 -12.79
C TYR A 88 -3.27 -1.99 -11.56
N LEU A 89 -2.97 -1.06 -10.66
CA LEU A 89 -2.31 -1.37 -9.39
C LEU A 89 -3.12 -2.35 -8.55
N SER A 90 -4.45 -2.24 -8.58
CA SER A 90 -5.32 -3.08 -7.75
C SER A 90 -5.43 -4.52 -8.25
N ASP A 91 -5.31 -4.75 -9.57
CA ASP A 91 -5.23 -6.09 -10.17
C ASP A 91 -3.77 -6.59 -10.29
N GLU A 92 -2.79 -5.73 -10.02
CA GLU A 92 -1.34 -5.97 -10.20
C GLU A 92 -1.01 -6.58 -11.58
N ALA A 93 -1.76 -6.18 -12.60
CA ALA A 93 -1.68 -6.75 -13.94
C ALA A 93 -1.96 -5.74 -15.04
N LEU A 94 -1.20 -5.85 -16.13
CA LEU A 94 -1.44 -5.13 -17.37
C LEU A 94 -1.94 -6.10 -18.45
N PRO A 95 -2.98 -5.74 -19.22
CA PRO A 95 -3.40 -6.51 -20.39
C PRO A 95 -2.25 -6.76 -21.38
N SER A 96 -2.06 -8.03 -21.76
CA SER A 96 -1.16 -8.46 -22.83
C SER A 96 -1.65 -9.77 -23.47
N ASP A 97 -1.19 -10.05 -24.68
CA ASP A 97 -1.49 -11.29 -25.44
C ASP A 97 -0.31 -12.28 -25.27
N PRO A 98 -0.51 -13.55 -24.86
CA PRO A 98 -1.79 -14.27 -24.65
C PRO A 98 -2.39 -14.20 -23.25
N SER A 99 -1.65 -13.66 -22.29
CA SER A 99 -2.08 -13.56 -20.89
C SER A 99 -1.66 -12.22 -20.31
N PRO A 100 -2.38 -11.69 -19.30
CA PRO A 100 -1.99 -10.47 -18.60
C PRO A 100 -0.57 -10.58 -18.02
N TRP A 101 0.19 -9.50 -18.12
CA TRP A 101 1.51 -9.38 -17.54
C TRP A 101 1.37 -8.87 -16.10
N THR A 102 1.66 -9.75 -15.14
CA THR A 102 1.55 -9.44 -13.71
C THR A 102 2.81 -8.76 -13.20
N PHE A 103 2.65 -7.75 -12.35
CA PHE A 103 3.75 -6.91 -11.91
C PHE A 103 3.73 -6.59 -10.42
N GLU A 104 4.85 -6.08 -9.92
CA GLU A 104 4.92 -5.26 -8.71
C GLU A 104 5.56 -3.91 -9.03
N VAL A 105 5.32 -2.92 -8.17
CA VAL A 105 5.98 -1.60 -8.28
C VAL A 105 7.39 -1.73 -7.68
N GLU A 106 8.40 -1.66 -8.53
CA GLU A 106 9.81 -1.70 -8.12
C GLU A 106 10.26 -0.31 -7.66
N GLU A 107 9.97 0.71 -8.47
CA GLU A 107 10.37 2.08 -8.21
C GLU A 107 9.20 3.02 -8.46
N ASN A 108 8.89 3.87 -7.46
CA ASN A 108 7.83 4.85 -7.54
C ASN A 108 8.44 6.26 -7.61
N GLN A 109 8.63 6.77 -8.84
CA GLN A 109 9.06 8.15 -9.09
C GLN A 109 7.87 9.07 -9.43
N PHE A 110 6.64 8.63 -9.15
CA PHE A 110 5.44 9.44 -9.35
C PHE A 110 5.52 10.73 -8.53
N ASP A 111 5.24 11.84 -9.17
CA ASP A 111 5.15 13.16 -8.57
C ASP A 111 4.01 13.91 -9.27
N PRO A 112 2.89 14.20 -8.57
CA PRO A 112 1.75 14.92 -9.15
C PRO A 112 2.09 16.37 -9.53
N CYS A 113 3.27 16.86 -9.11
CA CYS A 113 3.73 18.22 -9.36
C CYS A 113 4.84 18.31 -10.40
N ALA A 114 5.37 17.19 -10.89
CA ALA A 114 6.44 17.18 -11.88
C ALA A 114 5.89 17.24 -13.30
N GLN A 115 6.64 17.87 -14.21
CA GLN A 115 6.32 17.83 -15.64
C GLN A 115 6.38 16.39 -16.16
N LEU A 116 7.42 15.64 -15.82
CA LEU A 116 7.51 14.21 -16.15
C LEU A 116 7.89 13.41 -14.91
N SER A 117 7.05 12.45 -14.55
CA SER A 117 7.29 11.45 -13.52
C SER A 117 7.01 10.04 -14.07
N TRP A 118 7.46 8.99 -13.37
CA TRP A 118 7.30 7.62 -13.85
C TRP A 118 7.19 6.62 -12.71
N VAL A 119 6.70 5.44 -13.04
CA VAL A 119 6.70 4.26 -12.18
C VAL A 119 7.38 3.12 -12.95
N VAL A 120 8.30 2.43 -12.28
CA VAL A 120 8.94 1.23 -12.81
C VAL A 120 8.23 0.01 -12.26
N LEU A 121 7.72 -0.82 -13.17
CA LEU A 121 7.05 -2.08 -12.88
C LEU A 121 8.03 -3.21 -13.12
N GLU A 122 8.08 -4.18 -12.21
CA GLU A 122 8.84 -5.41 -12.37
C GLU A 122 7.89 -6.60 -12.52
N GLY A 123 8.13 -7.43 -13.54
CA GLY A 123 7.28 -8.59 -13.83
C GLY A 123 7.48 -9.72 -12.83
N LYS A 124 6.38 -10.17 -12.20
CA LYS A 124 6.41 -11.23 -11.16
C LYS A 124 6.71 -12.62 -11.73
N ASN A 125 6.09 -12.94 -12.86
CA ASN A 125 6.17 -14.26 -13.49
C ASN A 125 6.95 -14.24 -14.81
N ASP A 126 7.05 -13.06 -15.43
CA ASP A 126 7.73 -12.84 -16.70
C ASP A 126 8.78 -11.75 -16.51
N PRO A 127 10.09 -12.08 -16.55
CA PRO A 127 11.13 -11.13 -16.20
C PRO A 127 11.21 -9.98 -17.19
N GLY A 128 11.29 -8.77 -16.66
CA GLY A 128 11.39 -7.55 -17.44
C GLY A 128 10.87 -6.36 -16.65
N LYS A 129 11.20 -5.16 -17.12
CA LYS A 129 10.73 -3.91 -16.54
C LYS A 129 9.88 -3.15 -17.53
N ALA A 130 8.82 -2.51 -17.05
CA ALA A 130 8.00 -1.61 -17.85
C ALA A 130 7.92 -0.25 -17.16
N LEU A 131 7.79 0.83 -17.94
CA LEU A 131 7.61 2.17 -17.41
C LEU A 131 6.21 2.68 -17.72
N VAL A 132 5.58 3.28 -16.71
CA VAL A 132 4.36 4.07 -16.86
C VAL A 132 4.72 5.51 -16.55
N PHE A 133 4.39 6.42 -17.47
CA PHE A 133 4.75 7.83 -17.34
C PHE A 133 3.55 8.70 -16.98
N PHE A 134 3.84 9.81 -16.31
CA PHE A 134 2.84 10.77 -15.85
C PHE A 134 3.27 12.20 -16.16
N HIS A 135 2.31 13.05 -16.48
CA HIS A 135 2.43 14.51 -16.54
C HIS A 135 1.55 15.11 -15.45
N GLY A 136 2.16 15.61 -14.37
CA GLY A 136 1.43 15.94 -13.16
C GLY A 136 0.67 14.73 -12.60
N GLU A 137 -0.63 14.88 -12.36
CA GLU A 137 -1.52 13.82 -11.87
C GLU A 137 -1.96 12.83 -12.96
N ASP A 138 -1.76 13.17 -14.23
CA ASP A 138 -2.32 12.44 -15.37
C ASP A 138 -1.35 11.40 -15.94
N MET A 139 -1.86 10.19 -16.16
CA MET A 139 -1.11 9.13 -16.83
C MET A 139 -0.99 9.44 -18.32
N ILE A 140 0.23 9.40 -18.86
CA ILE A 140 0.48 9.59 -20.29
C ILE A 140 0.14 8.29 -21.02
N ARG A 141 -0.72 8.37 -22.04
CA ARG A 141 -1.31 7.20 -22.72
C ARG A 141 -0.92 7.01 -24.17
N ASP A 142 -0.31 8.01 -24.79
CA ASP A 142 0.08 7.94 -26.20
C ASP A 142 1.24 6.96 -26.44
N GLN A 143 1.96 6.59 -25.39
CA GLN A 143 2.97 5.54 -25.39
C GLN A 143 2.54 4.38 -24.50
N GLU A 144 2.26 3.25 -25.12
CA GLU A 144 2.00 2.00 -24.42
C GLU A 144 3.30 1.50 -23.73
N PRO A 145 3.25 1.03 -22.47
CA PRO A 145 4.43 0.50 -21.78
C PRO A 145 5.07 -0.64 -22.56
N VAL A 146 6.39 -0.61 -22.68
CA VAL A 146 7.18 -1.66 -23.32
C VAL A 146 7.99 -2.39 -22.26
N VAL A 147 7.93 -3.72 -22.24
CA VAL A 147 8.77 -4.57 -21.39
C VAL A 147 10.19 -4.57 -21.95
N LEU A 148 11.13 -4.11 -21.14
CA LEU A 148 12.55 -3.97 -21.46
C LEU A 148 13.40 -4.92 -20.62
N PRO A 149 14.52 -5.42 -21.19
CA PRO A 149 15.54 -6.08 -20.37
C PRO A 149 16.13 -5.08 -19.38
N VAL A 150 16.56 -5.58 -18.21
CA VAL A 150 17.05 -4.81 -17.06
C VAL A 150 17.87 -3.60 -17.50
N ALA A 151 17.26 -2.43 -17.42
CA ALA A 151 17.82 -1.14 -17.75
C ALA A 151 17.49 -0.16 -16.63
N ASP A 152 18.48 0.65 -16.25
CA ASP A 152 18.28 1.72 -15.28
C ASP A 152 17.52 2.88 -15.94
N VAL A 153 16.67 3.55 -15.15
CA VAL A 153 15.94 4.73 -15.56
C VAL A 153 16.67 5.97 -15.07
N ILE A 154 17.07 6.85 -15.98
CA ILE A 154 17.88 8.02 -15.69
C ILE A 154 17.10 9.28 -16.05
N ARG A 155 16.83 10.15 -15.06
CA ARG A 155 16.34 11.50 -15.32
C ARG A 155 17.42 12.31 -16.03
N VAL A 156 17.09 12.88 -17.19
CA VAL A 156 17.97 13.79 -17.93
C VAL A 156 17.59 15.25 -17.67
N SER A 157 16.29 15.54 -17.61
CA SER A 157 15.73 16.86 -17.25
C SER A 157 14.33 16.72 -16.63
N ASP A 158 13.66 17.84 -16.37
CA ASP A 158 12.28 17.85 -15.88
C ASP A 158 11.27 17.24 -16.87
N THR A 159 11.62 17.19 -18.15
CA THR A 159 10.78 16.68 -19.25
C THR A 159 11.40 15.49 -19.98
N GLN A 160 12.54 14.98 -19.53
CA GLN A 160 13.26 13.93 -20.27
C GLN A 160 13.79 12.83 -19.37
N VAL A 161 13.55 11.58 -19.79
CA VAL A 161 13.99 10.36 -19.12
C VAL A 161 14.66 9.44 -20.14
N LYS A 162 15.76 8.79 -19.74
CA LYS A 162 16.49 7.85 -20.57
C LYS A 162 16.44 6.45 -19.96
N VAL A 163 16.17 5.44 -20.79
CA VAL A 163 16.14 4.02 -20.42
C VAL A 163 16.97 3.24 -21.44
N GLY A 164 18.14 2.77 -21.03
CA GLY A 164 19.13 2.21 -21.96
C GLY A 164 19.52 3.26 -23.01
N ASP A 165 19.33 2.96 -24.29
CA ASP A 165 19.55 3.92 -25.40
C ASP A 165 18.29 4.71 -25.80
N THR A 166 17.14 4.37 -25.22
CA THR A 166 15.85 5.02 -25.51
C THR A 166 15.73 6.31 -24.71
N THR A 167 15.32 7.40 -25.35
CA THR A 167 15.03 8.66 -24.67
C THR A 167 13.56 9.02 -24.85
N TYR A 168 12.89 9.25 -23.74
CA TYR A 168 11.51 9.72 -23.66
C TYR A 168 11.53 11.20 -23.35
N THR A 169 10.91 12.01 -24.22
CA THR A 169 10.83 13.47 -24.06
C THR A 169 9.37 13.88 -24.04
N LEU A 170 8.97 14.62 -23.02
CA LEU A 170 7.65 15.22 -22.94
C LEU A 170 7.61 16.50 -23.80
N GLU A 171 6.70 16.51 -24.77
CA GLU A 171 6.41 17.64 -25.65
C GLU A 171 4.92 18.00 -25.54
N GLY A 172 4.61 19.01 -24.72
CA GLY A 172 3.23 19.31 -24.35
C GLY A 172 2.70 18.22 -23.41
N GLU A 173 1.63 17.53 -23.82
CA GLU A 173 1.02 16.43 -23.05
C GLU A 173 1.40 15.04 -23.60
N SER A 174 2.31 14.99 -24.57
CA SER A 174 2.65 13.79 -25.33
C SER A 174 4.10 13.39 -25.17
N LEU A 175 4.38 12.08 -25.20
CA LEU A 175 5.74 11.56 -25.18
C LEU A 175 6.26 11.29 -26.59
N THR A 176 7.38 11.90 -26.93
CA THR A 176 8.21 11.55 -28.08
C THR A 176 9.31 10.59 -27.66
N VAL A 177 9.58 9.58 -28.49
CA VAL A 177 10.51 8.49 -28.19
C VAL A 177 11.61 8.43 -29.23
N ASP A 178 12.84 8.72 -28.81
CA ASP A 178 14.05 8.58 -29.61
C ASP A 178 14.70 7.22 -29.36
N ASN A 179 15.11 6.54 -30.44
CA ASN A 179 15.67 5.18 -30.42
C ASN A 179 14.78 4.18 -29.64
N PRO A 180 13.52 3.99 -30.06
CA PRO A 180 12.58 3.14 -29.34
C PRO A 180 13.13 1.72 -29.20
N SER A 181 13.23 1.25 -27.96
CA SER A 181 13.56 -0.14 -27.69
C SER A 181 12.46 -1.07 -28.20
N GLN A 182 12.85 -2.26 -28.65
CA GLN A 182 11.91 -3.30 -29.05
C GLN A 182 11.69 -4.27 -27.88
N GLY A 183 10.42 -4.50 -27.57
CA GLY A 183 10.00 -5.37 -26.48
C GLY A 183 8.54 -5.75 -26.62
N GLN A 184 8.03 -6.49 -25.63
CA GLN A 184 6.60 -6.78 -25.54
C GLN A 184 5.87 -5.49 -25.15
N THR A 185 4.89 -5.06 -25.96
CA THR A 185 4.01 -3.95 -25.61
C THR A 185 2.89 -4.43 -24.70
N LEU A 186 2.66 -3.71 -23.61
CA LEU A 186 1.56 -3.89 -22.68
C LEU A 186 0.47 -2.88 -23.01
N SER A 187 -0.80 -3.21 -22.80
CA SER A 187 -1.88 -2.26 -23.09
C SER A 187 -2.44 -1.59 -21.84
N ILE A 188 -2.42 -0.27 -21.82
CA ILE A 188 -3.12 0.61 -20.87
C ILE A 188 -4.34 1.30 -21.51
N ALA A 189 -4.67 0.98 -22.77
CA ALA A 189 -5.83 1.54 -23.46
C ALA A 189 -7.16 0.97 -22.96
N THR A 190 -7.16 -0.26 -22.43
CA THR A 190 -8.34 -0.89 -21.85
C THR A 190 -8.11 -1.09 -20.35
N PRO A 191 -8.82 -0.40 -19.46
CA PRO A 191 -8.73 -0.67 -18.05
C PRO A 191 -9.25 -2.05 -17.71
N PRO A 192 -8.77 -2.64 -16.61
CA PRO A 192 -9.38 -3.82 -16.08
C PRO A 192 -10.87 -3.55 -15.80
N PRO A 193 -11.73 -4.59 -15.86
CA PRO A 193 -13.10 -4.45 -15.41
C PRO A 193 -13.09 -3.89 -13.98
N ALA A 194 -13.98 -2.94 -13.69
CA ALA A 194 -14.15 -2.41 -12.35
C ALA A 194 -14.48 -3.57 -11.39
N ARG A 195 -13.45 -4.09 -10.75
CA ARG A 195 -13.59 -4.97 -9.60
C ARG A 195 -13.62 -4.07 -8.39
N GLU A 196 -14.36 -4.50 -7.38
CA GLU A 196 -14.19 -3.97 -6.03
C GLU A 196 -12.85 -4.46 -5.51
N ALA A 197 -11.79 -3.86 -6.04
CA ALA A 197 -10.43 -4.24 -5.78
C ALA A 197 -9.97 -3.52 -4.52
N ILE A 198 -9.22 -4.24 -3.68
CA ILE A 198 -8.58 -3.68 -2.50
C ILE A 198 -7.52 -2.70 -3.01
N THR A 199 -7.69 -1.42 -2.74
CA THR A 199 -6.75 -0.41 -3.20
C THR A 199 -5.58 -0.31 -2.23
N ARG A 200 -4.39 -0.72 -2.67
CA ARG A 200 -3.16 -0.59 -1.89
C ARG A 200 -2.63 0.85 -2.01
N TYR A 201 -2.15 1.41 -0.90
CA TYR A 201 -1.42 2.68 -0.93
C TYR A 201 0.03 2.47 -1.39
N TYR A 202 0.51 3.38 -2.24
CA TYR A 202 1.87 3.36 -2.77
C TYR A 202 2.67 4.62 -2.41
N GLY A 203 2.00 5.70 -2.03
CA GLY A 203 2.58 7.03 -1.88
C GLY A 203 3.10 7.58 -3.20
N ASN A 204 4.04 8.52 -3.09
CA ASN A 204 4.73 9.17 -4.19
C ASN A 204 6.16 9.57 -3.76
N VAL A 205 6.91 10.27 -4.59
CA VAL A 205 8.29 10.70 -4.24
C VAL A 205 8.36 11.70 -3.08
N ASN A 206 7.28 12.42 -2.83
CA ASN A 206 7.19 13.43 -1.78
C ASN A 206 6.87 12.81 -0.41
N GLY A 207 6.36 11.57 -0.38
CA GLY A 207 6.15 10.84 0.85
C GLY A 207 5.27 9.59 0.71
N LYS A 208 5.25 8.81 1.80
CA LYS A 208 4.31 7.69 1.98
C LYS A 208 3.18 8.13 2.92
N PRO A 209 1.96 7.59 2.78
CA PRO A 209 0.86 7.89 3.71
C PRO A 209 1.01 7.21 5.09
N TRP A 210 2.09 6.45 5.32
CA TRP A 210 2.39 5.83 6.62
C TRP A 210 3.79 6.21 7.12
N ASP A 211 3.93 6.25 8.45
CA ASP A 211 5.18 6.50 9.15
C ASP A 211 6.00 5.21 9.33
N GLN A 212 5.32 4.07 9.52
CA GLN A 212 5.97 2.79 9.84
C GLN A 212 5.24 1.58 9.25
N GLU A 213 6.00 0.59 8.80
CA GLU A 213 5.49 -0.71 8.37
C GLU A 213 5.47 -1.72 9.53
N LEU A 214 4.35 -2.41 9.67
CA LEU A 214 4.12 -3.46 10.65
C LEU A 214 4.21 -4.83 9.98
N LYS A 215 4.41 -5.88 10.80
CA LYS A 215 4.38 -7.25 10.30
C LYS A 215 2.97 -7.56 9.76
N PRO A 216 2.82 -8.14 8.56
CA PRO A 216 1.49 -8.41 7.97
C PRO A 216 0.55 -9.17 8.89
N SER A 217 1.03 -10.24 9.55
CA SER A 217 0.27 -11.06 10.50
C SER A 217 0.48 -10.65 11.97
N GLY A 218 1.00 -9.44 12.22
CA GLY A 218 1.29 -8.97 13.56
C GLY A 218 0.05 -8.67 14.39
N MET A 219 0.19 -8.79 15.69
CA MET A 219 -0.84 -8.45 16.68
C MET A 219 -0.31 -7.31 17.55
N TYR A 220 -0.99 -6.17 17.57
CA TYR A 220 -0.47 -4.96 18.23
C TYR A 220 -1.44 -4.41 19.27
N THR A 221 -0.87 -3.87 20.35
CA THR A 221 -1.61 -3.22 21.42
C THR A 221 -1.66 -1.71 21.19
N TYR A 222 -2.86 -1.14 21.28
CA TYR A 222 -3.16 0.28 21.13
C TYR A 222 -3.78 0.80 22.44
N PRO A 223 -3.05 1.62 23.22
CA PRO A 223 -3.59 2.21 24.44
C PRO A 223 -4.67 3.27 24.13
N ILE A 224 -5.94 2.99 24.40
CA ILE A 224 -7.04 3.90 24.12
C ILE A 224 -7.81 4.19 25.41
N GLY A 225 -7.74 5.45 25.85
CA GLY A 225 -8.28 5.85 27.15
C GLY A 225 -7.63 5.06 28.29
N GLU A 226 -8.47 4.43 29.12
CA GLU A 226 -8.01 3.56 30.23
C GLU A 226 -7.83 2.09 29.81
N HIS A 227 -8.08 1.76 28.54
CA HIS A 227 -8.09 0.40 28.02
C HIS A 227 -6.98 0.18 26.98
N ASN A 228 -6.68 -1.09 26.71
CA ASN A 228 -5.71 -1.48 25.71
C ASN A 228 -6.44 -2.33 24.67
N LEU A 229 -6.58 -1.82 23.45
CA LEU A 229 -7.10 -2.61 22.34
C LEU A 229 -6.00 -3.48 21.77
N LEU A 230 -6.24 -4.79 21.71
CA LEU A 230 -5.35 -5.74 21.05
C LEU A 230 -5.93 -6.09 19.69
N CYS A 231 -5.30 -5.63 18.61
CA CYS A 231 -5.79 -5.88 17.25
C CYS A 231 -4.85 -6.79 16.47
N SER A 232 -5.42 -7.70 15.70
CA SER A 232 -4.70 -8.57 14.78
C SER A 232 -5.39 -8.63 13.42
N ASN A 233 -4.61 -9.01 12.42
CA ASN A 233 -5.07 -9.35 11.08
C ASN A 233 -4.94 -10.88 10.89
N PRO A 234 -5.79 -11.71 11.54
CA PRO A 234 -5.64 -13.16 11.52
C PRO A 234 -5.83 -13.76 10.12
N TYR A 235 -6.54 -13.05 9.25
CA TYR A 235 -6.80 -13.42 7.87
C TYR A 235 -6.74 -12.16 7.01
N GLU A 236 -6.09 -12.23 5.85
CA GLU A 236 -6.05 -11.12 4.91
C GLU A 236 -7.44 -10.53 4.66
N GLY A 237 -7.59 -9.23 4.88
CA GLY A 237 -8.88 -8.52 4.76
C GLY A 237 -9.81 -8.64 5.98
N ARG A 238 -9.40 -9.22 7.11
CA ARG A 238 -10.20 -9.24 8.35
C ARG A 238 -9.40 -8.81 9.56
N ILE A 239 -9.81 -7.72 10.19
CA ILE A 239 -9.23 -7.25 11.45
C ILE A 239 -10.12 -7.67 12.62
N MET A 240 -9.49 -8.14 13.69
CA MET A 240 -10.15 -8.39 14.97
C MET A 240 -9.45 -7.60 16.06
N CYS A 241 -10.21 -6.81 16.81
CA CYS A 241 -9.75 -6.04 17.96
C CYS A 241 -10.47 -6.49 19.22
N GLN A 242 -9.72 -6.68 20.31
CA GLN A 242 -10.24 -7.15 21.59
C GLN A 242 -9.87 -6.21 22.74
N ARG A 243 -10.66 -6.26 23.82
CA ARG A 243 -10.59 -5.43 25.04
C ARG A 243 -11.09 -3.99 24.87
N GLY A 244 -12.09 -3.79 24.01
CA GLY A 244 -12.86 -2.55 23.93
C GLY A 244 -14.14 -2.59 24.77
N ASN A 245 -14.80 -1.45 24.91
CA ASN A 245 -16.13 -1.33 25.50
C ASN A 245 -17.10 -0.91 24.38
N PHE A 246 -17.12 -1.68 23.29
CA PHE A 246 -17.80 -1.29 22.07
C PHE A 246 -19.32 -1.34 22.23
N PRO A 247 -20.08 -0.42 21.64
CA PRO A 247 -21.52 -0.58 21.52
C PRO A 247 -21.82 -1.84 20.69
N HIS A 248 -22.89 -2.57 21.02
CA HIS A 248 -23.34 -3.66 20.16
C HIS A 248 -23.82 -3.13 18.80
N VAL A 249 -23.06 -3.44 17.75
CA VAL A 249 -23.38 -3.21 16.34
C VAL A 249 -23.47 -4.57 15.66
N ASN A 250 -24.70 -4.99 15.33
CA ASN A 250 -24.95 -6.19 14.52
C ASN A 250 -25.22 -5.77 13.08
N THR A 251 -24.30 -6.11 12.17
CA THR A 251 -24.50 -5.92 10.72
C THR A 251 -25.25 -7.07 10.06
N MET A 252 -25.45 -8.19 10.77
CA MET A 252 -26.37 -9.25 10.38
C MET A 252 -27.51 -9.29 11.40
N GLU A 253 -28.75 -9.36 10.93
CA GLU A 253 -29.93 -9.61 11.78
C GLU A 253 -29.73 -10.93 12.53
N GLN A 254 -29.12 -10.85 13.72
CA GLN A 254 -29.05 -11.97 14.63
C GLN A 254 -30.38 -12.02 15.37
N ASP A 255 -31.24 -12.98 15.00
CA ASP A 255 -32.47 -13.28 15.73
C ASP A 255 -32.13 -13.77 17.15
N GLY A 256 -32.07 -12.85 18.11
CA GLY A 256 -31.75 -13.13 19.50
C GLY A 256 -31.99 -11.93 20.40
N LEU A 257 -32.19 -12.19 21.70
CA LEU A 257 -32.22 -11.12 22.71
C LEU A 257 -30.84 -10.47 22.74
N ILE A 258 -30.76 -9.23 22.27
CA ILE A 258 -29.61 -8.35 22.45
C ILE A 258 -29.53 -8.11 23.96
N ASP A 259 -28.50 -8.63 24.61
CA ASP A 259 -28.22 -8.26 26.00
C ASP A 259 -27.68 -6.82 25.97
N ASP A 260 -28.13 -5.96 26.88
CA ASP A 260 -27.75 -4.53 26.95
C ASP A 260 -26.26 -4.33 27.37
N GLN A 261 -25.45 -5.38 27.28
CA GLN A 261 -24.05 -5.37 27.68
C GLN A 261 -23.17 -4.76 26.58
N SER A 262 -21.99 -4.29 26.95
CA SER A 262 -21.00 -3.85 25.97
C SER A 262 -20.26 -5.05 25.37
N ALA A 263 -19.90 -4.93 24.09
CA ALA A 263 -19.07 -5.90 23.40
C ALA A 263 -17.59 -5.66 23.73
N ASP A 264 -16.82 -6.74 23.87
CA ASP A 264 -15.38 -6.69 24.13
C ASP A 264 -14.52 -7.04 22.90
N VAL A 265 -15.18 -7.39 21.78
CA VAL A 265 -14.56 -7.67 20.49
C VAL A 265 -15.26 -6.90 19.37
N ALA A 266 -14.45 -6.32 18.48
CA ALA A 266 -14.87 -5.79 17.19
C ALA A 266 -14.19 -6.57 16.05
N MET A 267 -14.96 -6.96 15.04
CA MET A 267 -14.51 -7.67 13.85
C MET A 267 -14.88 -6.85 12.61
N MET A 268 -13.90 -6.57 11.76
CA MET A 268 -14.06 -5.75 10.57
C MET A 268 -13.66 -6.55 9.33
N SER A 269 -14.47 -6.50 8.27
CA SER A 269 -14.18 -7.11 6.98
C SER A 269 -13.92 -6.06 5.91
N PHE A 270 -12.75 -6.13 5.29
CA PHE A 270 -12.35 -5.33 4.12
C PHE A 270 -12.56 -6.09 2.80
N SER A 271 -13.15 -7.27 2.88
CA SER A 271 -13.61 -8.05 1.74
C SER A 271 -15.12 -8.01 1.69
N LEU A 272 -15.69 -8.04 0.49
CA LEU A 272 -17.14 -8.03 0.32
C LEU A 272 -17.84 -9.26 0.90
N PRO A 273 -19.01 -9.07 1.54
CA PRO A 273 -19.60 -7.78 1.91
C PRO A 273 -18.78 -7.11 3.03
N PHE A 274 -18.59 -5.79 2.95
CA PHE A 274 -17.98 -5.03 4.06
C PHE A 274 -18.91 -5.09 5.28
N TYR A 275 -18.35 -5.36 6.44
CA TYR A 275 -19.12 -5.40 7.68
C TYR A 275 -18.26 -5.08 8.90
N LEU A 276 -18.94 -4.60 9.94
CA LEU A 276 -18.44 -4.41 11.29
C LEU A 276 -19.37 -5.14 12.25
N GLU A 277 -18.85 -6.16 12.92
CA GLU A 277 -19.58 -6.91 13.93
C GLU A 277 -18.92 -6.70 15.29
N THR A 278 -19.72 -6.51 16.33
CA THR A 278 -19.23 -6.48 17.70
C THR A 278 -19.93 -7.53 18.54
N GLN A 279 -19.18 -8.30 19.31
CA GLN A 279 -19.70 -9.41 20.10
C GLN A 279 -19.04 -9.47 21.47
N TYR A 280 -19.73 -10.11 22.40
CA TYR A 280 -19.16 -10.51 23.67
C TYR A 280 -18.48 -11.88 23.50
N LEU A 281 -17.17 -11.94 23.70
CA LEU A 281 -16.41 -13.18 23.73
C LEU A 281 -15.60 -13.25 25.02
N PRO A 282 -15.83 -14.25 25.89
CA PRO A 282 -15.06 -14.38 27.13
C PRO A 282 -13.56 -14.39 26.82
N GLY A 283 -12.86 -13.35 27.29
CA GLY A 283 -11.52 -13.01 26.85
C GLY A 283 -10.51 -14.16 26.95
N GLY A 284 -9.64 -14.23 25.94
CA GLY A 284 -8.44 -15.07 25.95
C GLY A 284 -7.21 -14.29 26.44
N ASN A 285 -6.21 -15.00 26.93
CA ASN A 285 -4.89 -14.43 27.22
C ASN A 285 -4.07 -14.38 25.91
N MET A 286 -4.36 -13.41 25.05
CA MET A 286 -3.50 -13.13 23.90
C MET A 286 -2.47 -12.07 24.27
N GLU A 287 -1.22 -12.29 23.87
CA GLU A 287 -0.13 -11.33 23.97
C GLU A 287 0.15 -10.73 22.58
N GLY A 288 0.31 -9.42 22.52
CA GLY A 288 0.69 -8.72 21.29
C GLY A 288 2.20 -8.75 21.04
N ASP A 289 2.60 -8.58 19.78
CA ASP A 289 3.97 -8.38 19.33
C ASP A 289 4.60 -7.07 19.86
N GLY A 290 3.78 -6.12 20.32
CA GLY A 290 4.23 -4.87 20.88
C GLY A 290 3.08 -3.90 21.18
N THR A 291 3.42 -2.79 21.83
CA THR A 291 2.53 -1.64 22.04
C THR A 291 2.94 -0.52 21.09
N LEU A 292 1.98 0.06 20.37
CA LEU A 292 2.21 1.14 19.43
C LEU A 292 1.94 2.51 20.06
N ALA A 293 2.69 3.51 19.62
CA ALA A 293 2.46 4.93 19.94
C ALA A 293 1.51 5.55 18.90
N PRO A 294 0.94 6.74 19.12
CA PRO A 294 0.18 7.43 18.08
C PRO A 294 1.02 7.65 16.81
N GLY A 295 0.40 7.45 15.65
CA GLY A 295 1.05 7.49 14.34
C GLY A 295 0.22 6.82 13.26
N THR A 296 0.75 6.81 12.04
CA THR A 296 0.14 6.12 10.90
C THR A 296 0.98 4.92 10.49
N TYR A 297 0.36 3.76 10.38
CA TYR A 297 1.02 2.48 10.16
C TYR A 297 0.48 1.79 8.92
N ARG A 298 1.33 1.03 8.25
CA ARG A 298 0.90 0.10 7.20
C ARG A 298 1.05 -1.33 7.68
N GLN A 299 -0.01 -2.13 7.53
CA GLN A 299 0.00 -3.56 7.81
C GLN A 299 -0.59 -4.32 6.62
N GLY A 300 0.29 -4.84 5.75
CA GLY A 300 -0.13 -5.40 4.47
C GLY A 300 -0.77 -4.32 3.58
N ASP A 301 -2.04 -4.52 3.22
CA ASP A 301 -2.82 -3.58 2.40
C ASP A 301 -3.62 -2.58 3.23
N LEU A 302 -3.53 -2.65 4.56
CA LEU A 302 -4.25 -1.77 5.46
C LEU A 302 -3.38 -0.60 5.89
N LEU A 303 -3.98 0.58 5.88
CA LEU A 303 -3.49 1.76 6.59
C LEU A 303 -4.21 1.87 7.93
N ILE A 304 -3.44 2.13 8.98
CA ILE A 304 -3.92 2.21 10.36
C ILE A 304 -3.49 3.56 10.90
N LYS A 305 -4.45 4.43 11.24
CA LYS A 305 -4.18 5.69 11.91
C LYS A 305 -4.59 5.60 13.37
N TYR A 306 -3.62 5.80 14.25
CA TYR A 306 -3.82 5.78 15.68
C TYR A 306 -3.51 7.15 16.27
N THR A 307 -4.49 7.75 16.94
CA THR A 307 -4.40 9.14 17.46
C THR A 307 -4.11 9.21 18.96
N GLY A 308 -4.16 8.08 19.67
CA GLY A 308 -4.21 8.02 21.14
C GLY A 308 -5.62 7.73 21.66
N ASP A 309 -6.65 8.29 21.02
CA ASP A 309 -8.05 8.13 21.44
C ASP A 309 -8.85 7.23 20.49
N THR A 310 -8.45 7.19 19.22
CA THR A 310 -9.12 6.42 18.18
C THR A 310 -8.13 5.67 17.29
N LEU A 311 -8.61 4.58 16.71
CA LEU A 311 -7.92 3.73 15.77
C LEU A 311 -8.77 3.61 14.51
N THR A 312 -8.27 4.12 13.39
CA THR A 312 -8.92 3.99 12.09
C THR A 312 -8.18 2.97 11.25
N PHE A 313 -8.88 1.95 10.76
CA PHE A 313 -8.37 0.99 9.79
C PHE A 313 -9.00 1.26 8.43
N THR A 314 -8.23 1.26 7.36
CA THR A 314 -8.74 1.43 6.00
C THR A 314 -7.94 0.62 4.99
N ASN A 315 -8.61 0.16 3.93
CA ASN A 315 -7.97 -0.39 2.72
C ASN A 315 -8.07 0.59 1.53
N GLY A 316 -8.28 1.88 1.80
CA GLY A 316 -8.51 2.91 0.77
C GLY A 316 -9.96 3.04 0.33
N THR A 317 -10.73 1.95 0.33
CA THR A 317 -12.13 1.92 -0.12
C THR A 317 -13.13 2.09 1.02
N VAL A 318 -12.88 1.42 2.15
CA VAL A 318 -13.72 1.49 3.35
C VAL A 318 -12.84 1.75 4.57
N ALA A 319 -13.34 2.56 5.49
CA ALA A 319 -12.68 2.84 6.75
C ALA A 319 -13.58 2.46 7.94
N TYR A 320 -12.95 1.90 8.97
CA TYR A 320 -13.58 1.59 10.24
C TYR A 320 -12.86 2.35 11.34
N GLU A 321 -13.63 2.94 12.25
CA GLU A 321 -13.11 3.65 13.40
C GLU A 321 -13.50 2.93 14.69
N LEU A 322 -12.49 2.66 15.51
CA LEU A 322 -12.61 2.14 16.87
C LEU A 322 -12.09 3.15 17.88
N GLY A 323 -12.66 3.15 19.08
CA GLY A 323 -12.23 3.99 20.19
C GLY A 323 -12.89 3.57 21.49
N ASP A 324 -12.78 4.38 22.54
CA ASP A 324 -13.55 4.17 23.77
C ASP A 324 -15.05 4.39 23.50
N GLY A 325 -15.85 3.32 23.58
CA GLY A 325 -17.28 3.35 23.25
C GLY A 325 -17.60 3.60 21.77
N ILE A 326 -16.61 3.48 20.86
CA ILE A 326 -16.79 3.77 19.43
C ILE A 326 -16.45 2.51 18.62
N ALA A 327 -17.37 2.09 17.77
CA ALA A 327 -17.15 1.14 16.69
C ALA A 327 -18.10 1.48 15.54
N ARG A 328 -17.58 1.94 14.39
CA ARG A 328 -18.41 2.35 13.24
C ARG A 328 -17.68 2.28 11.91
N PHE A 329 -18.45 2.28 10.83
CA PHE A 329 -17.99 2.73 9.52
C PHE A 329 -17.67 4.23 9.57
N ASN A 330 -16.62 4.64 8.87
CA ASN A 330 -16.18 6.03 8.78
C ASN A 330 -16.05 6.43 7.31
N ASP A 331 -17.18 6.67 6.66
CA ASP A 331 -17.25 7.03 5.24
C ASP A 331 -16.64 8.41 4.93
N ASP A 332 -16.40 9.24 5.96
CA ASP A 332 -15.78 10.57 5.85
C ASP A 332 -14.29 10.56 6.22
N SER A 333 -13.67 9.37 6.34
CA SER A 333 -12.27 9.27 6.74
C SER A 333 -11.37 9.95 5.70
N PRO A 334 -10.47 10.87 6.11
CA PRO A 334 -9.54 11.55 5.20
C PRO A 334 -8.46 10.61 4.65
N LEU A 335 -8.47 9.34 5.06
CA LEU A 335 -7.59 8.32 4.53
C LEU A 335 -8.23 7.62 3.32
N LEU A 336 -9.53 7.74 3.09
CA LEU A 336 -10.15 7.12 1.92
C LEU A 336 -9.57 7.72 0.65
N LEU A 337 -9.23 6.86 -0.30
CA LEU A 337 -8.67 7.27 -1.58
C LEU A 337 -9.79 7.84 -2.45
N ASP A 338 -9.50 8.89 -3.22
CA ASP A 338 -10.47 9.46 -4.14
C ASP A 338 -10.68 8.56 -5.37
N SER A 339 -11.50 7.52 -5.20
CA SER A 339 -11.86 6.59 -6.27
C SER A 339 -12.70 7.23 -7.39
N ILE A 340 -13.19 8.48 -7.21
CA ILE A 340 -13.97 9.17 -8.23
C ILE A 340 -13.09 9.42 -9.47
N LYS A 341 -11.82 9.81 -9.31
CA LYS A 341 -10.89 10.01 -10.44
C LYS A 341 -10.69 8.75 -11.28
N ALA A 342 -10.53 7.59 -10.64
CA ALA A 342 -10.44 6.31 -11.34
C ALA A 342 -11.77 5.92 -12.04
N SER A 343 -12.91 6.31 -11.48
CA SER A 343 -14.23 6.07 -12.08
C SER A 343 -14.55 7.03 -13.25
N GLU A 344 -14.05 8.26 -13.21
CA GLU A 344 -14.14 9.22 -14.32
C GLU A 344 -13.34 8.72 -15.53
N TYR A 345 -12.20 8.07 -15.28
CA TYR A 345 -11.45 7.38 -16.32
C TYR A 345 -12.30 6.33 -17.07
N LEU A 346 -13.00 5.44 -16.35
CA LEU A 346 -13.90 4.45 -16.96
C LEU A 346 -14.98 5.09 -17.83
N ARG A 347 -15.43 6.30 -17.48
CA ARG A 347 -16.41 7.06 -18.27
C ARG A 347 -15.82 7.70 -19.51
N SER A 348 -14.56 8.17 -19.46
CA SER A 348 -13.87 8.84 -20.58
C SER A 348 -13.56 7.92 -21.77
N ILE A 349 -13.36 6.63 -21.53
CA ILE A 349 -13.04 5.62 -22.55
C ILE A 349 -14.27 4.92 -23.14
N GLY A 350 -15.43 5.04 -22.49
CA GLY A 350 -16.69 4.42 -22.90
C GLY A 350 -17.57 5.30 -23.79
N GLY A 351 -17.02 6.39 -24.33
CA GLY A 351 -17.70 7.38 -25.17
C GLY A 351 -17.70 7.04 -26.66
#